data_AF-I1LSX0-F1
#
_entry.id   AF-I1LSX0-F1
#
_cell.length_a   1.000
_cell.length_b   1.000
_cell.length_c   1.000
_cell.angle_alpha   90.00
_cell.angle_beta   90.00
_cell.angle_gamma   90.00
#
_symmetry.space_group_name_H-M   'P 1'
#
loop_
_entity.id
_entity.type
_entity.pdbx_description
1 polymer ?
#
loop_
_entity_poly.entity_id
_entity_poly.type
_entity_poly.pdbx_seq_one_letter_code
_entity_poly.pdbx_strand_id
1 'polypeptide(L)' 'MTKISFTIIFALALFFTVISKTSETMIENQCSTVLDPNDCNLSWCQSNCRQQYQGFGSCVDVNPHKCVCIYDCSPKMIY' A
#
# COMPACT_ATOMS: atom_id res chain seq x y z
N MET A 1 19.16 41.15 16.69
CA MET A 1 19.22 39.81 17.33
C MET A 1 17.79 39.33 17.53
N THR A 2 17.30 38.44 16.68
CA THR A 2 15.93 37.93 16.78
C THR A 2 15.88 36.89 17.89
N LYS A 3 15.24 37.22 19.02
CA LYS A 3 14.98 36.28 20.11
C LYS A 3 13.89 35.32 19.64
N ILE A 4 14.28 34.19 19.08
CA ILE A 4 13.36 33.09 18.81
C ILE A 4 12.90 32.57 20.17
N SER A 5 11.62 32.80 20.49
CA SER A 5 10.99 32.29 21.70
C SER A 5 10.88 30.77 21.62
N PHE A 6 11.08 30.08 22.75
CA PHE A 6 10.91 28.63 22.87
C PHE A 6 9.53 28.16 22.36
N THR A 7 8.51 29.01 22.51
CA THR A 7 7.15 28.76 22.00
C THR A 7 7.08 28.62 20.48
N ILE A 8 7.90 29.36 19.73
CA ILE A 8 7.93 29.29 18.25
C ILE A 8 8.56 27.95 17.81
N ILE A 9 9.64 27.53 18.47
CA ILE A 9 10.30 26.25 18.19
C ILE A 9 9.34 25.09 18.47
N PHE A 10 8.62 25.14 19.59
CA PHE A 10 7.66 24.11 19.97
C PHE A 10 6.47 24.06 19.00
N ALA A 11 5.93 25.22 18.59
CA ALA A 11 4.87 25.29 17.59
C ALA A 11 5.32 24.68 16.25
N LEU A 12 6.51 25.04 15.76
CA LEU A 12 7.06 24.48 14.52
C LEU A 12 7.24 22.96 14.62
N ALA A 13 7.77 22.45 15.73
CA ALA A 13 7.90 21.01 15.96
C ALA A 13 6.55 20.29 15.88
N LEU A 14 5.50 20.83 16.50
CA LEU A 14 4.15 20.27 16.43
C LEU A 14 3.61 20.26 14.99
N PHE A 15 3.80 21.33 14.22
CA PHE A 15 3.41 21.37 12.81
C PHE A 15 4.11 20.28 12.00
N PHE A 16 5.42 20.08 12.18
CA PHE A 16 6.15 19.01 11.48
C PHE A 16 5.64 17.61 11.86
N THR A 17 5.34 17.35 13.14
CA THR A 17 4.83 16.05 13.58
C THR A 17 3.46 15.71 12.97
N VAL A 18 2.58 16.70 12.82
CA VAL A 18 1.26 16.49 12.18
C VAL A 18 1.41 16.24 10.68
N ILE A 19 2.29 16.97 9.98
CA ILE A 19 2.50 16.77 8.55
C ILE A 19 3.11 15.40 8.26
N SER A 20 4.06 14.92 9.08
CA SER A 20 4.66 13.58 8.94
C SER A 20 3.65 12.44 9.09
N LYS A 21 2.53 12.66 9.78
CA LYS A 21 1.45 11.66 9.92
C LYS A 21 0.52 11.61 8.70
N THR A 22 0.59 12.58 7.78
CA THR A 22 -0.33 12.68 6.63
C THR A 22 0.23 12.13 5.32
N SER A 23 1.48 11.65 5.30
CA SER A 23 2.16 11.19 4.08
C SER A 23 1.95 9.71 3.72
N GLU A 24 1.08 8.99 4.41
CA GLU A 24 0.74 7.59 4.10
C GLU A 24 -0.69 7.47 3.56
N THR A 25 -1.02 8.22 2.50
CA THR A 25 -2.27 8.02 1.72
C THR A 25 -2.12 6.93 0.63
N MET A 26 -1.21 5.97 0.83
CA MET A 26 -1.16 4.75 0.02
C MET A 26 -1.87 3.64 0.78
N ILE A 27 -3.20 3.59 0.65
CA ILE A 27 -4.05 2.42 0.96
C ILE A 27 -3.42 1.51 2.03
N GLU A 28 -3.35 1.99 3.28
CA GLU A 28 -2.39 1.55 4.33
C GLU A 28 -2.36 0.03 4.60
N ASN A 29 -3.42 -0.69 4.23
CA ASN A 29 -3.51 -2.13 4.42
C ASN A 29 -3.48 -2.97 3.13
N GLN A 30 -3.25 -2.39 1.95
CA GLN A 30 -3.21 -3.17 0.70
C GLN A 30 -1.78 -3.50 0.27
N CYS A 31 -1.50 -4.79 0.21
CA CYS A 31 -0.29 -5.36 -0.36
C CYS A 31 -0.56 -5.77 -1.81
N SER A 32 0.48 -5.72 -2.64
CA SER A 32 0.42 -6.28 -3.99
C SER A 32 1.59 -7.19 -4.25
N THR A 33 1.36 -8.26 -5.01
CA THR A 33 2.40 -9.18 -5.47
C THR A 33 2.14 -9.58 -6.92
N VAL A 34 3.20 -9.84 -7.68
CA VAL A 34 3.11 -10.32 -9.06
C VAL A 34 3.07 -11.85 -9.01
N LEU A 35 1.98 -12.46 -9.50
CA LEU A 35 1.86 -13.92 -9.57
C LEU A 35 2.44 -14.48 -10.87
N ASP A 36 2.29 -13.74 -11.97
CA ASP A 36 2.89 -14.06 -13.27
C ASP A 36 3.30 -12.77 -13.98
N PRO A 37 4.60 -12.57 -14.27
CA PRO A 37 5.09 -11.37 -14.93
C PRO A 37 4.96 -11.40 -16.46
N ASN A 38 4.66 -12.55 -17.08
CA ASN A 38 4.77 -12.75 -18.53
C ASN A 38 3.44 -13.11 -19.20
N ASP A 39 2.47 -13.63 -18.45
CA ASP A 39 1.13 -13.92 -18.95
C ASP A 39 0.06 -13.50 -17.94
N CYS A 40 -1.14 -13.24 -18.44
CA CYS A 40 -2.29 -13.02 -17.57
C CYS A 40 -3.56 -13.69 -18.07
N ASN A 41 -3.77 -14.90 -17.59
CA ASN A 41 -5.09 -15.51 -17.58
C ASN A 41 -5.90 -14.97 -16.40
N LEU A 42 -6.89 -14.11 -16.66
CA LEU A 42 -7.69 -13.45 -15.62
C LEU A 42 -8.34 -14.45 -14.65
N SER A 43 -8.91 -15.54 -15.15
CA SER A 43 -9.55 -16.57 -14.33
C SER A 43 -8.56 -17.27 -13.40
N TRP A 44 -7.38 -17.62 -13.93
CA TRP A 44 -6.29 -18.18 -13.12
C TRP A 44 -5.78 -17.15 -12.09
N CYS A 45 -5.54 -15.91 -12.51
CA CYS A 45 -5.04 -14.82 -11.68
C CYS A 45 -5.96 -14.56 -10.47
N GLN A 46 -7.27 -14.45 -10.72
CA GLN A 46 -8.28 -14.26 -9.68
C GLN A 46 -8.38 -15.46 -8.74
N SER A 47 -8.43 -16.68 -9.29
CA SER A 47 -8.53 -17.91 -8.49
C SER A 47 -7.31 -18.09 -7.60
N ASN A 48 -6.11 -17.92 -8.17
CA ASN A 48 -4.85 -18.10 -7.48
C ASN A 48 -4.63 -17.02 -6.40
N CYS A 49 -4.92 -15.76 -6.71
CA CYS A 49 -4.86 -14.67 -5.74
C CYS A 49 -5.84 -14.88 -4.57
N ARG A 50 -7.07 -15.32 -4.85
CA ARG A 50 -8.06 -15.63 -3.82
C ARG A 50 -7.63 -16.80 -2.95
N GLN A 51 -7.07 -17.86 -3.54
CA GLN A 51 -6.64 -19.04 -2.79
C GLN A 51 -5.44 -18.78 -1.90
N GLN A 52 -4.41 -18.08 -2.40
CA GLN A 52 -3.16 -17.87 -1.67
C GLN A 52 -3.23 -16.68 -0.69
N TYR A 53 -3.85 -15.58 -1.10
CA TYR A 53 -3.79 -14.31 -0.35
C TYR A 53 -5.16 -13.81 0.12
N GLN A 54 -6.25 -14.54 -0.19
CA GLN A 54 -7.63 -14.05 -0.01
C GLN A 54 -7.87 -12.66 -0.63
N GLY A 55 -7.13 -12.38 -1.71
CA GLY A 55 -7.12 -11.08 -2.38
C GLY A 55 -7.93 -11.05 -3.68
N PHE A 56 -7.71 -9.98 -4.43
CA PHE A 56 -8.25 -9.74 -5.76
C PHE A 56 -7.12 -9.78 -6.81
N GLY A 57 -7.21 -10.72 -7.75
CA GLY A 57 -6.28 -10.83 -8.88
C GLY A 57 -6.74 -9.96 -10.05
N SER A 58 -5.81 -9.23 -10.66
CA SER A 58 -6.05 -8.38 -11.81
C SER A 58 -4.96 -8.53 -12.86
N CYS A 59 -5.36 -8.48 -14.13
CA CYS A 59 -4.43 -8.32 -15.24
C CYS A 59 -4.12 -6.86 -15.45
N VAL A 60 -2.85 -6.50 -15.38
CA VAL A 60 -2.36 -5.13 -15.58
C VAL A 60 -1.24 -5.13 -16.61
N ASP A 61 -0.88 -3.93 -17.07
CA ASP A 61 0.01 -3.67 -18.20
C ASP A 61 -0.50 -4.24 -19.54
N VAL A 62 0.04 -3.72 -20.64
CA VAL A 62 -0.39 -4.07 -22.01
C VAL A 62 0.54 -5.12 -22.63
N ASN A 63 1.81 -5.17 -22.24
CA ASN A 63 2.78 -6.16 -22.72
C ASN A 63 4.07 -6.19 -21.87
N PRO A 64 4.45 -7.32 -21.23
CA PRO A 64 3.61 -8.49 -21.04
C PRO A 64 2.38 -8.14 -20.19
N HIS A 65 1.25 -8.77 -20.50
CA HIS A 65 0.12 -8.74 -19.58
C HIS A 65 0.54 -9.49 -18.32
N LYS A 66 0.63 -8.79 -17.18
CA LYS A 66 1.05 -9.40 -15.91
C LYS A 66 -0.14 -9.62 -14.98
N CYS A 67 -0.10 -10.71 -14.25
CA CYS A 67 -1.05 -10.98 -13.16
C CYS A 67 -0.53 -10.37 -11.85
N VAL A 68 -1.29 -9.40 -11.30
CA VAL A 68 -1.05 -8.80 -9.99
C VAL A 68 -2.15 -9.19 -9.03
N CYS A 69 -1.76 -9.67 -7.86
CA CYS A 69 -2.66 -9.97 -6.75
C CYS A 69 -2.60 -8.84 -5.73
N ILE A 70 -3.75 -8.25 -5.43
CA ILE A 70 -3.92 -7.20 -4.42
C ILE A 70 -4.64 -7.82 -3.22
N TYR A 71 -4.06 -7.73 -2.02
CA TYR A 71 -4.58 -8.38 -0.82
C TYR A 71 -4.36 -7.52 0.41
N ASP A 72 -5.01 -7.87 1.53
CA ASP A 72 -4.77 -7.17 2.79
C ASP A 72 -3.42 -7.61 3.37
N CYS A 73 -2.52 -6.65 3.64
CA CYS A 73 -1.22 -6.92 4.26
C CYS A 73 -1.36 -7.53 5.65
N SER A 74 -2.47 -7.28 6.34
CA SER A 74 -2.73 -7.80 7.66
C SER A 74 -3.03 -9.29 7.55
N PRO A 75 -2.24 -10.18 8.18
CA PRO A 75 -2.66 -11.56 8.30
C PRO A 75 -4.01 -11.56 9.03
N LYS A 76 -5.07 -12.05 8.37
CA LYS A 76 -6.32 -12.36 9.08
C LYS A 76 -5.99 -13.43 10.11
N MET A 77 -5.64 -12.99 11.31
CA MET A 77 -5.68 -13.84 12.48
C MET A 77 -7.15 -14.20 12.67
N ILE A 78 -7.51 -15.38 12.19
CA ILE A 78 -8.76 -16.04 12.55
C ILE A 78 -8.64 -16.27 14.06
N TYR A 79 -9.41 -15.51 14.84
CA TYR A 79 -9.59 -15.71 16.28
C TYR A 79 -10.49 -16.93 16.53
#